data_AF-A0A2E6ZWJ9-F1
#
_entry.id   AF-A0A2E6ZWJ9-F1
#
_cell.length_a   1.000
_cell.length_b   1.000
_cell.length_c   1.000
_cell.angle_alpha   90.00
_cell.angle_beta   90.00
_cell.angle_gamma   90.00
#
_symmetry.space_group_name_H-M   'P 1'
#
loop_
_entity.id
_entity.type
_entity.pdbx_description
1 polymer ?
#
loop_
_entity_poly.entity_id
_entity_poly.type
_entity_poly.pdbx_seq_one_letter_code
_entity_poly.pdbx_strand_id
1 'polypeptide(L)'
;MTSRPSRLALTGAFAAIYLIWGSTYLAIRFGVADIPPFFLAGIRFAAPGLVFLAWARSHSAAWPAPRHYLTTALIGMAMATGATG
;
A
#
# COMPACT_ATOMS: atom_id res chain seq x y z
N MET A 1 -15.23 -24.24 -9.00
CA MET A 1 -16.46 -23.51 -9.34
C MET A 1 -16.32 -22.08 -8.84
N THR A 2 -15.98 -21.14 -9.72
CA THR A 2 -15.94 -19.71 -9.37
C THR A 2 -17.35 -19.15 -9.51
N SER A 3 -18.06 -19.03 -8.39
CA SER A 3 -19.35 -18.35 -8.30
C SER A 3 -19.20 -16.92 -8.84
N ARG A 4 -20.06 -16.49 -9.76
CA ARG A 4 -20.05 -15.09 -10.22
C ARG A 4 -20.24 -14.18 -8.99
N PRO A 5 -19.40 -13.15 -8.80
CA PRO A 5 -19.56 -12.24 -7.68
C PRO A 5 -20.94 -11.58 -7.74
N SER A 6 -21.61 -11.50 -6.60
CA SER A 6 -22.90 -10.83 -6.54
C SER A 6 -22.73 -9.35 -6.88
N ARG A 7 -23.76 -8.71 -7.44
CA ARG A 7 -23.72 -7.28 -7.77
C ARG A 7 -23.35 -6.43 -6.54
N LEU A 8 -23.79 -6.87 -5.35
CA LEU A 8 -23.45 -6.23 -4.08
C LEU A 8 -21.95 -6.30 -3.76
N ALA A 9 -21.32 -7.47 -3.96
CA ALA A 9 -19.88 -7.62 -3.76
C ALA A 9 -19.08 -6.75 -4.73
N LEU A 10 -19.54 -6.65 -5.98
CA LEU A 10 -18.91 -5.80 -6.99
C LEU A 10 -19.01 -4.31 -6.61
N THR A 11 -20.20 -3.83 -6.24
CA THR A 11 -20.41 -2.45 -5.78
C THR A 11 -19.61 -2.14 -4.52
N GLY A 12 -19.57 -3.08 -3.56
CA GLY A 12 -18.76 -2.95 -2.35
C GLY A 12 -17.26 -2.83 -2.65
N ALA A 13 -16.75 -3.62 -3.59
CA ALA A 13 -15.35 -3.53 -4.04
C ALA A 13 -15.03 -2.16 -4.66
N PHE A 14 -15.91 -1.65 -5.55
CA PHE A 14 -15.74 -0.31 -6.11
C PHE A 14 -15.79 0.79 -5.05
N ALA A 15 -16.75 0.72 -4.13
CA ALA A 15 -16.85 1.67 -3.02
C ALA A 15 -15.58 1.67 -2.16
N ALA A 16 -15.05 0.48 -1.83
CA ALA A 16 -13.81 0.35 -1.09
C ALA A 16 -12.63 0.98 -1.84
N ILE A 17 -12.49 0.72 -3.15
CA ILE A 17 -11.45 1.34 -3.97
C ILE A 17 -11.58 2.86 -3.94
N TYR A 18 -12.77 3.40 -4.21
CA TYR A 18 -12.98 4.86 -4.24
C TYR A 18 -12.71 5.53 -2.90
N LEU A 19 -13.16 4.93 -1.80
CA LEU A 19 -12.94 5.50 -0.47
C LEU A 19 -11.48 5.41 -0.04
N ILE A 20 -10.85 4.25 -0.21
CA ILE A 20 -9.45 4.03 0.19
C ILE A 20 -8.51 4.88 -0.69
N TRP A 21 -8.66 4.81 -2.02
CA TRP A 21 -7.81 5.61 -2.91
C TRP A 21 -8.13 7.11 -2.77
N GLY A 22 -9.40 7.48 -2.78
CA GLY A 22 -9.85 8.88 -2.67
C GLY A 22 -9.36 9.56 -1.39
N SER A 23 -9.47 8.88 -0.24
CA SER A 23 -8.96 9.41 1.04
C SER A 23 -7.45 9.61 1.04
N THR A 24 -6.67 8.71 0.44
CA THR A 24 -5.22 8.90 0.34
C THR A 24 -4.84 10.06 -0.58
N TYR A 25 -5.54 10.26 -1.70
CA TYR A 25 -5.33 11.43 -2.56
C TYR A 25 -5.72 12.73 -1.86
N LEU A 26 -6.81 12.71 -1.10
CA LEU A 26 -7.26 13.86 -0.32
C LEU A 26 -6.22 14.22 0.76
N ALA A 27 -5.71 13.23 1.48
CA ALA A 27 -4.64 13.41 2.47
C ALA A 27 -3.36 13.98 1.84
N ILE A 28 -2.96 13.50 0.66
CA ILE A 28 -1.80 14.05 -0.06
C ILE A 28 -2.05 15.48 -0.50
N ARG A 29 -3.23 15.78 -1.06
CA ARG A 29 -3.59 17.13 -1.52
C ARG A 29 -3.49 18.17 -0.41
N PHE A 30 -3.95 17.83 0.80
CA PHE A 30 -3.84 18.72 1.94
C PHE A 30 -2.44 18.69 2.56
N GLY A 31 -1.84 17.50 2.70
CA GLY A 31 -0.55 17.34 3.38
C GLY A 31 0.62 17.95 2.61
N VAL A 32 0.58 18.01 1.27
CA VAL A 32 1.72 18.51 0.47
C VAL A 32 1.99 20.00 0.67
N ALA A 33 1.02 20.74 1.20
CA ALA A 33 1.20 22.15 1.54
C ALA A 33 2.17 22.35 2.71
N ASP A 34 2.16 21.43 3.69
CA ASP A 34 2.91 21.55 4.94
C ASP A 34 4.02 20.51 5.09
N ILE A 35 3.91 19.38 4.39
CA ILE A 35 4.79 18.22 4.48
C ILE A 35 5.51 18.01 3.15
N PRO A 36 6.86 17.93 3.14
CA PRO A 36 7.61 17.68 1.92
C PRO A 36 7.11 16.42 1.16
N PRO A 37 6.92 16.49 -0.17
CA PRO A 37 6.33 15.40 -0.96
C PRO A 37 7.02 14.04 -0.77
N PHE A 38 8.35 14.05 -0.62
CA PHE A 38 9.13 12.83 -0.40
C PHE A 38 8.79 12.14 0.92
N PHE A 39 8.52 12.92 1.98
CA PHE A 39 8.16 12.37 3.29
C PHE A 39 6.75 11.75 3.27
N LEU A 40 5.79 12.40 2.60
CA LEU A 40 4.45 11.84 2.38
C LEU A 40 4.49 10.55 1.56
N ALA A 41 5.29 10.52 0.49
CA ALA A 41 5.50 9.31 -0.29
C ALA A 41 6.13 8.20 0.58
N GLY A 42 7.16 8.52 1.36
CA GLY A 42 7.79 7.60 2.29
C GLY A 42 6.80 6.98 3.28
N ILE A 43 5.97 7.79 3.94
CA ILE A 43 4.93 7.30 4.86
C ILE A 43 3.92 6.42 4.15
N ARG A 44 3.44 6.82 2.96
CA ARG A 44 2.44 6.07 2.18
C ARG A 44 2.89 4.64 1.87
N PHE A 45 4.18 4.45 1.56
CA PHE A 45 4.71 3.12 1.24
C PHE A 45 5.23 2.37 2.48
N ALA A 46 5.77 3.08 3.47
CA ALA A 46 6.32 2.46 4.68
C ALA A 46 5.21 1.99 5.66
N ALA A 47 4.15 2.77 5.85
CA ALA A 47 3.12 2.45 6.84
C ALA A 47 2.42 1.10 6.59
N PRO A 48 1.94 0.78 5.36
CA PRO A 48 1.38 -0.55 5.09
C PRO A 48 2.41 -1.67 5.24
N GLY A 49 3.66 -1.42 4.83
CA GLY A 49 4.75 -2.38 4.99
C GLY A 49 5.02 -2.74 6.46
N LEU A 50 5.02 -1.74 7.34
CA LEU A 50 5.16 -1.94 8.79
C LEU A 50 3.97 -2.71 9.38
N VAL A 51 2.75 -2.40 8.94
CA VAL A 51 1.54 -3.13 9.37
C VAL A 51 1.63 -4.60 8.96
N PHE A 52 2.03 -4.90 7.72
CA PHE A 52 2.20 -6.28 7.28
C PHE A 52 3.37 -6.98 7.98
N LEU A 53 4.45 -6.28 8.30
CA LEU A 53 5.57 -6.83 9.06
C LEU A 53 5.13 -7.19 10.49
N ALA A 54 4.37 -6.31 11.15
CA ALA A 54 3.82 -6.55 12.47
C ALA A 54 2.85 -7.74 12.46
N TRP A 55 1.99 -7.82 11.45
CA TRP A 55 1.06 -8.93 11.27
C TRP A 55 1.78 -10.26 10.98
N ALA A 56 2.78 -10.26 10.11
CA ALA A 56 3.60 -11.45 9.87
C ALA A 56 4.30 -11.91 11.16
N ARG A 57 4.66 -10.96 12.02
CA ARG A 57 5.24 -11.29 13.33
C ARG A 57 4.29 -11.88 14.32
N SER A 58 3.05 -11.41 14.37
CA SER A 58 2.05 -12.01 15.24
C SER A 58 1.72 -13.45 14.83
N HIS A 59 2.07 -13.86 13.60
CA HIS A 59 1.89 -15.22 13.08
C HIS A 59 3.19 -16.05 13.09
N SER A 60 4.21 -15.63 13.84
CA SER A 60 5.51 -16.33 13.98
C SER A 60 6.21 -16.62 12.64
N ALA A 61 6.00 -15.78 11.63
CA ALA A 61 6.68 -15.93 10.35
C ALA A 61 8.20 -15.74 10.52
N ALA A 62 8.98 -16.63 9.91
CA ALA A 62 10.44 -16.53 9.87
C ALA A 62 10.87 -15.22 9.20
N TRP A 63 12.00 -14.67 9.65
CA TRP A 63 12.59 -13.50 9.00
C TRP A 63 12.99 -13.83 7.55
N PRO A 64 12.77 -12.90 6.60
CA PRO A 64 13.29 -13.05 5.25
C PRO A 64 14.81 -13.15 5.27
N ALA A 65 15.37 -13.94 4.34
CA ALA A 65 16.81 -13.96 4.13
C ALA A 65 17.32 -12.55 3.73
N PRO A 66 18.56 -12.16 4.11
CA PRO A 66 19.14 -10.84 3.82
C PRO A 66 19.03 -10.42 2.34
N ARG A 67 19.20 -11.38 1.42
CA ARG A 67 19.06 -11.19 -0.02
C ARG A 67 17.67 -10.69 -0.47
N HIS A 68 16.60 -11.05 0.25
CA HIS A 68 15.25 -10.67 -0.12
C HIS A 68 14.98 -9.18 0.18
N TYR A 69 15.67 -8.58 1.15
CA TYR A 69 15.53 -7.15 1.42
C TYR A 69 15.96 -6.29 0.23
N LEU A 70 17.06 -6.67 -0.46
CA LEU A 70 17.52 -5.95 -1.65
C LEU A 70 16.52 -6.11 -2.80
N THR A 71 16.03 -7.33 -3.05
CA THR A 71 15.05 -7.57 -4.12
C THR A 71 13.74 -6.83 -3.86
N THR A 72 13.22 -6.88 -2.63
CA THR A 72 11.98 -6.16 -2.27
C THR A 72 12.17 -4.65 -2.29
N ALA A 73 13.34 -4.12 -1.91
CA ALA A 73 13.65 -2.70 -2.03
C ALA A 73 13.68 -2.24 -3.50
N LEU A 74 14.30 -3.02 -4.39
CA LEU A 74 14.34 -2.71 -5.82
C LEU A 74 12.93 -2.74 -6.46
N ILE A 75 12.12 -3.75 -6.13
CA ILE A 75 10.72 -3.84 -6.59
C ILE A 75 9.91 -2.66 -6.07
N GLY A 76 10.03 -2.35 -4.77
CA GLY A 76 9.34 -1.23 -4.14
C GLY A 76 9.74 0.11 -4.77
N MET A 77 11.03 0.29 -5.07
CA MET A 77 11.54 1.50 -5.72
C MET A 77 11.05 1.63 -7.16
N ALA A 78 11.02 0.54 -7.93
CA ALA A 78 10.46 0.52 -9.28
C ALA A 78 8.94 0.81 -9.28
N MET A 79 8.20 0.31 -8.29
CA MET A 79 6.78 0.64 -8.12
C MET A 79 6.57 2.11 -7.72
N ALA A 80 7.40 2.63 -6.83
CA ALA A 80 7.32 4.00 -6.35
C ALA A 80 7.67 5.05 -7.42
N THR A 81 8.38 4.68 -8.48
CA THR A 81 8.68 5.54 -9.63
C THR A 81 7.77 5.27 -10.84
N GLY A 82 7.34 4.03 -11.04
CA GLY A 82 6.49 3.64 -12.18
C GLY A 82 4.99 3.81 -11.97
N ALA A 83 4.48 3.83 -10.73
CA ALA A 83 3.05 3.93 -10.41
C ALA A 83 2.58 5.36 -10.04
N THR A 84 3.49 6.32 -10.00
CA THR A 84 3.27 7.74 -9.62
C THR A 84 3.24 8.70 -10.80
N GLY A 85 3.22 8.17 -12.03
CA GLY A 85 2.97 8.92 -13.27
C GLY A 85 1.50 9.13 -13.56
#